data_AF-A0A962BLS5-F1
#
_entry.id   AF-A0A962BLS5-F1
#
_cell.length_a   1.000
_cell.length_b   1.000
_cell.length_c   1.000
_cell.angle_alpha   90.00
_cell.angle_beta   90.00
_cell.angle_gamma   90.00
#
_symmetry.space_group_name_H-M   'P 1'
#
loop_
_entity.id
_entity.type
_entity.pdbx_description
1 polymer ?
#
loop_
_entity_poly.entity_id
_entity_poly.type
_entity_poly.pdbx_seq_one_letter_code
_entity_poly.pdbx_strand_id
1 'polypeptide(L)'
;THQTPGLPRRLQLTEPTLLFYPQAIEHHFESMPEDGVGLTCASLSFDGDQRNPFVRALPPLILLPLSQVNGLDDSLSLLFAETEQVRCGQRLLADRLFEVVLIQLLRWLVDNADAAGIPRGLLTGFADPRLARTLVALHRDPGESWTLERMASEAGMSRSAFANAFRDAVGQTPADYLADWRLTLAQSRLRDGQSVSLVADLLGYANASALSRLFRQRVGQSPREWLRQQRDRAA
;
A
#
# COMPACT_ATOMS: atom_id res chain seq x y z
N THR A 1 -13.85 14.18 12.60
CA THR A 1 -14.36 14.98 11.47
C THR A 1 -13.34 14.96 10.34
N HIS A 2 -13.78 14.96 9.08
CA HIS A 2 -12.89 15.00 7.90
C HIS A 2 -13.11 16.29 7.11
N GLN A 3 -12.02 16.87 6.61
CA GLN A 3 -12.07 18.07 5.77
C GLN A 3 -11.91 17.77 4.27
N THR A 4 -11.56 16.53 3.92
CA THR A 4 -11.31 16.09 2.54
C THR A 4 -12.60 15.83 1.74
N PRO A 5 -12.72 16.33 0.50
CA PRO A 5 -13.85 16.03 -0.38
C PRO A 5 -14.01 14.52 -0.63
N GLY A 6 -15.24 14.01 -0.57
CA GLY A 6 -15.54 12.59 -0.78
C GLY A 6 -15.55 11.72 0.49
N LEU A 7 -15.16 12.28 1.64
CA LEU A 7 -15.34 11.65 2.95
C LEU A 7 -16.50 12.26 3.74
N PRO A 8 -17.14 11.48 4.63
CA PRO A 8 -18.15 12.01 5.54
C PRO A 8 -17.53 13.05 6.48
N ARG A 9 -18.12 14.25 6.51
CA ARG A 9 -17.66 15.37 7.35
C ARG A 9 -17.60 15.01 8.84
N ARG A 10 -18.58 14.24 9.31
CA ARG A 10 -18.65 13.73 10.68
C ARG A 10 -19.02 12.25 10.64
N LEU A 11 -18.29 11.47 11.43
CA LEU A 11 -18.59 10.07 11.72
C LEU A 11 -18.82 9.96 13.22
N GLN A 12 -19.84 9.20 13.59
CA GLN A 12 -20.13 8.86 14.97
C GLN A 12 -19.91 7.36 15.12
N LEU A 13 -19.00 6.97 16.01
CA LEU A 13 -18.66 5.58 16.29
C LEU A 13 -19.25 5.25 17.66
N THR A 14 -20.09 4.22 17.71
CA THR A 14 -20.78 3.77 18.93
C THR A 14 -20.27 2.41 19.41
N GLU A 15 -19.33 1.81 18.68
CA GLU A 15 -18.72 0.52 18.99
C GLU A 15 -17.22 0.54 18.67
N PRO A 16 -16.41 -0.37 19.26
CA PRO A 16 -15.00 -0.48 18.94
C PRO A 16 -14.78 -0.69 17.44
N THR A 17 -14.12 0.28 16.81
CA THR A 17 -13.98 0.34 15.35
C THR A 17 -12.53 0.67 14.98
N LEU A 18 -11.97 -0.11 14.06
CA LEU A 18 -10.69 0.17 13.43
C LEU A 18 -10.87 1.20 12.31
N LEU A 19 -10.08 2.27 12.40
CA LEU A 19 -9.99 3.30 11.38
C LEU A 19 -8.64 3.15 10.67
N PHE A 20 -8.68 2.76 9.40
CA PHE A 20 -7.48 2.70 8.59
C PHE A 20 -7.49 3.83 7.57
N TYR A 21 -6.45 4.67 7.62
CA TYR A 21 -6.19 5.79 6.72
C TYR A 21 -4.97 5.45 5.84
N PRO A 22 -5.15 4.81 4.68
CA PRO A 22 -4.05 4.47 3.79
C PRO A 22 -3.39 5.70 3.19
N GLN A 23 -4.15 6.80 3.08
CA GLN A 23 -3.72 8.08 2.53
C GLN A 23 -3.66 9.13 3.65
N ALA A 24 -2.74 10.09 3.51
CA ALA A 24 -2.62 11.21 4.45
C ALA A 24 -3.85 12.12 4.34
N ILE A 25 -4.72 12.06 5.35
CA ILE A 25 -5.98 12.79 5.40
C ILE A 25 -6.04 13.59 6.68
N GLU A 26 -6.39 14.86 6.56
CA GLU A 26 -6.61 15.71 7.71
C GLU A 26 -7.91 15.31 8.42
N HIS A 27 -7.78 14.94 9.69
CA HIS A 27 -8.89 14.50 10.52
C HIS A 27 -8.69 14.95 11.97
N HIS A 28 -9.81 15.16 12.66
CA HIS A 28 -9.84 15.49 14.07
C HIS A 28 -10.71 14.47 14.83
N PHE A 29 -10.20 13.97 15.96
CA PHE A 29 -10.94 13.09 16.85
C PHE A 29 -11.55 13.91 17.99
N GLU A 30 -12.87 13.79 18.15
CA GLU A 30 -13.59 14.37 19.28
C GLU A 30 -14.06 13.20 20.17
N SER A 31 -13.42 13.01 21.32
CA SER A 31 -13.89 12.06 22.33
C SER A 31 -14.95 12.72 23.19
N MET A 32 -16.10 12.06 23.39
CA MET A 32 -17.11 12.51 24.33
C MET A 32 -16.59 12.26 25.77
N PRO A 33 -16.50 13.27 26.64
CA PRO A 33 -15.82 13.15 27.95
C PRO A 33 -16.41 12.14 28.94
N GLU A 34 -17.68 11.74 28.76
CA GLU A 34 -18.41 10.91 29.73
C GLU A 34 -18.27 9.40 29.48
N ASP A 35 -17.85 8.99 28.28
CA ASP A 35 -17.61 7.58 27.94
C ASP A 35 -16.09 7.39 27.85
N GLY A 36 -15.51 6.52 28.68
CA GLY A 36 -14.08 6.22 28.72
C GLY A 36 -13.54 5.61 27.42
N VAL A 37 -13.44 6.41 26.36
CA VAL A 37 -12.93 6.02 25.05
C VAL A 37 -11.40 6.01 25.09
N GLY A 38 -10.81 4.83 24.99
CA GLY A 38 -9.39 4.66 24.71
C GLY A 38 -9.12 4.81 23.21
N LEU A 39 -8.19 5.70 22.84
CA LEU A 39 -7.70 5.83 21.46
C LEU A 39 -6.24 5.38 21.40
N THR A 40 -5.97 4.39 20.56
CA THR A 40 -4.61 3.99 20.21
C THR A 40 -4.37 4.32 18.74
N CYS A 41 -3.31 5.06 18.47
CA CYS A 41 -2.91 5.44 17.12
C CYS A 41 -1.54 4.87 16.78
N ALA A 42 -1.40 4.41 15.55
CA ALA A 42 -0.14 4.01 14.95
C ALA A 42 -0.04 4.63 13.55
N SER A 43 1.19 4.96 13.14
CA SER A 43 1.46 5.53 11.83
C SER A 43 2.23 4.53 10.97
N LEU A 44 1.91 4.52 9.67
CA LEU A 44 2.56 3.69 8.66
C LEU A 44 3.19 4.58 7.62
N SER A 45 4.42 4.25 7.23
CA SER A 45 5.10 4.86 6.09
C SER A 45 5.32 3.81 5.01
N PHE A 46 4.94 4.15 3.78
CA PHE A 46 5.17 3.32 2.60
C PHE A 46 6.20 3.99 1.70
N ASP A 47 7.09 3.18 1.11
CA ASP A 47 8.00 3.66 0.07
C ASP A 47 7.22 4.21 -1.11
N GLY A 48 7.62 5.39 -1.60
CA GLY A 48 6.92 6.09 -2.67
C GLY A 48 5.67 6.88 -2.23
N ASP A 49 5.39 6.97 -0.92
CA ASP A 49 4.31 7.81 -0.37
C ASP A 49 2.95 7.51 -1.05
N GLN A 50 2.12 8.52 -1.35
CA GLN A 50 0.84 8.38 -2.05
C GLN A 50 0.92 7.74 -3.45
N ARG A 51 2.13 7.54 -4.00
CA ARG A 51 2.34 6.86 -5.29
C ARG A 51 2.58 5.36 -5.14
N ASN A 52 2.66 4.86 -3.92
CA ASN A 52 2.75 3.43 -3.69
C ASN A 52 1.49 2.72 -4.26
N PRO A 53 1.63 1.69 -5.11
CA PRO A 53 0.49 0.98 -5.70
C PRO A 53 -0.47 0.39 -4.66
N PHE A 54 0.06 0.02 -3.48
CA PHE A 54 -0.75 -0.43 -2.35
C PHE A 54 -1.63 0.70 -1.80
N VAL A 55 -1.06 1.87 -1.52
CA VAL A 55 -1.80 3.05 -1.03
C VAL A 55 -2.85 3.50 -2.03
N ARG A 56 -2.52 3.49 -3.33
CA ARG A 56 -3.44 3.87 -4.41
C ARG A 56 -4.58 2.87 -4.65
N ALA A 57 -4.37 1.60 -4.30
CA ALA A 57 -5.38 0.56 -4.46
C ALA A 57 -6.43 0.58 -3.35
N LEU A 58 -6.24 1.40 -2.31
CA LEU A 58 -7.11 1.46 -1.15
C LEU A 58 -7.92 2.76 -1.13
N PRO A 59 -9.17 2.71 -0.62
CA PRO A 59 -9.95 3.91 -0.41
C PRO A 59 -9.29 4.81 0.66
N PRO A 60 -9.61 6.10 0.66
CA PRO A 60 -9.01 7.09 1.56
C PRO A 60 -9.22 6.75 3.05
N LEU A 61 -10.33 6.08 3.39
CA LEU A 61 -10.67 5.64 4.72
C LEU A 61 -11.37 4.28 4.64
N ILE A 62 -10.96 3.36 5.50
CA ILE A 62 -11.63 2.08 5.75
C ILE A 62 -12.12 2.08 7.20
N LEU A 63 -13.42 1.81 7.37
CA LEU A 63 -14.12 1.73 8.65
C LEU A 63 -14.50 0.28 8.91
N LEU A 64 -13.94 -0.33 9.95
CA LEU A 64 -14.22 -1.73 10.27
C LEU A 64 -14.56 -1.90 11.76
N PRO A 65 -15.82 -2.20 12.11
CA PRO A 65 -16.13 -2.66 13.45
C PRO A 65 -15.27 -3.87 13.80
N LEU A 66 -14.63 -3.86 14.97
CA LEU A 66 -13.71 -4.94 15.35
C LEU A 66 -14.42 -6.30 15.41
N SER A 67 -15.71 -6.30 15.74
CA SER A 67 -16.59 -7.48 15.72
C SER A 67 -16.71 -8.17 14.35
N GLN A 68 -16.36 -7.48 13.25
CA GLN A 68 -16.40 -8.05 11.89
C GLN A 68 -15.06 -8.66 11.47
N VAL A 69 -13.96 -8.33 12.17
CA VAL A 69 -12.60 -8.71 11.81
C VAL A 69 -12.13 -9.85 12.70
N ASN A 70 -12.57 -11.06 12.37
CA ASN A 70 -12.19 -12.27 13.12
C ASN A 70 -10.67 -12.45 13.19
N GLY A 71 -10.16 -12.75 14.39
CA GLY A 71 -8.75 -13.11 14.60
C GLY A 71 -7.81 -11.93 14.87
N LEU A 72 -8.34 -10.71 15.00
CA LEU A 72 -7.57 -9.52 15.36
C LEU A 72 -7.50 -9.30 16.88
N ASP A 73 -8.46 -9.84 17.64
CA ASP A 73 -8.68 -9.57 19.07
C ASP A 73 -7.46 -9.89 19.94
N ASP A 74 -6.83 -11.05 19.73
CA ASP A 74 -5.67 -11.48 20.51
C ASP A 74 -4.48 -10.54 20.29
N SER A 75 -4.20 -10.20 19.03
CA SER A 75 -3.11 -9.30 18.66
C SER A 75 -3.34 -7.88 19.18
N LEU A 76 -4.59 -7.39 19.12
CA LEU A 76 -4.98 -6.09 19.66
C LEU A 76 -4.88 -6.06 21.19
N SER A 77 -5.31 -7.12 21.86
CA SER A 77 -5.22 -7.23 23.32
C SER A 77 -3.77 -7.16 23.80
N LEU A 78 -2.86 -7.86 23.11
CA LEU A 78 -1.42 -7.77 23.37
C LEU A 78 -0.88 -6.37 23.09
N LEU A 79 -1.26 -5.75 21.97
CA LEU A 79 -0.82 -4.40 21.61
C LEU A 79 -1.27 -3.37 22.64
N PHE A 80 -2.54 -3.39 23.06
CA PHE A 80 -3.09 -2.47 24.05
C PHE A 80 -2.42 -2.65 25.41
N ALA A 81 -2.28 -3.89 25.89
CA ALA A 81 -1.59 -4.19 27.14
C ALA A 81 -0.14 -3.67 27.14
N GLU A 82 0.55 -3.75 26.00
CA GLU A 82 1.90 -3.20 25.87
C GLU A 82 1.88 -1.68 25.92
N THR A 83 0.94 -1.00 25.24
CA THR A 83 0.86 0.47 25.24
C THR A 83 0.49 1.07 26.59
N GLU A 84 -0.22 0.34 27.45
CA GLU A 84 -0.62 0.78 28.79
C GLU A 84 0.52 0.68 29.82
N GLN A 85 1.54 -0.15 29.57
CA GLN A 85 2.62 -0.43 30.53
C GLN A 85 3.96 0.12 30.05
N VAL A 86 4.46 1.19 30.70
CA VAL A 86 5.77 1.77 30.35
C VAL A 86 6.91 0.89 30.87
N ARG A 87 7.47 0.06 29.98
CA ARG A 87 8.59 -0.85 30.27
C ARG A 87 9.73 -0.69 29.27
N CYS A 88 10.91 -1.16 29.64
CA CYS A 88 12.04 -1.23 28.71
C CYS A 88 11.67 -2.12 27.52
N GLY A 89 11.90 -1.65 26.29
CA GLY A 89 11.58 -2.40 25.07
C GLY A 89 10.13 -2.25 24.57
N GLN A 90 9.27 -1.53 25.31
CA GLN A 90 7.85 -1.40 25.00
C GLN A 90 7.56 -0.95 23.57
N ARG A 91 8.24 0.12 23.11
CA ARG A 91 8.03 0.65 21.75
C ARG A 91 8.38 -0.39 20.68
N LEU A 92 9.49 -1.10 20.83
CA LEU A 92 9.90 -2.12 19.86
C LEU A 92 8.87 -3.27 19.81
N LEU A 93 8.36 -3.71 20.95
CA LEU A 93 7.35 -4.76 21.00
C LEU A 93 6.02 -4.28 20.41
N ALA A 94 5.58 -3.06 20.75
CA ALA A 94 4.39 -2.44 20.19
C ALA A 94 4.48 -2.30 18.66
N ASP A 95 5.63 -1.89 18.12
CA ASP A 95 5.85 -1.80 16.67
C ASP A 95 5.69 -3.18 15.99
N ARG A 96 6.23 -4.25 16.59
CA ARG A 96 6.08 -5.63 16.07
C ARG A 96 4.66 -6.15 16.17
N LEU A 97 3.97 -5.89 17.27
CA LEU A 97 2.57 -6.27 17.43
C LEU A 97 1.68 -5.52 16.44
N PHE A 98 1.98 -4.25 16.19
CA PHE A 98 1.30 -3.46 15.17
C PHE A 98 1.51 -4.02 13.76
N GLU A 99 2.74 -4.45 13.40
CA GLU A 99 2.98 -5.16 12.13
C GLU A 99 2.12 -6.44 12.00
N VAL A 100 1.97 -7.20 13.08
CA VAL A 100 1.10 -8.40 13.11
C VAL A 100 -0.37 -8.02 12.89
N VAL A 101 -0.89 -7.02 13.63
CA VAL A 101 -2.26 -6.50 13.46
C VAL A 101 -2.49 -6.02 12.04
N LEU A 102 -1.53 -5.27 11.46
CA LEU A 102 -1.62 -4.81 10.09
C LEU A 102 -1.70 -5.98 9.11
N ILE A 103 -0.82 -6.98 9.23
CA ILE A 103 -0.85 -8.14 8.32
C ILE A 103 -2.18 -8.90 8.41
N GLN A 104 -2.71 -9.09 9.63
CA GLN A 104 -4.02 -9.72 9.84
C GLN A 104 -5.15 -8.91 9.20
N LEU A 105 -5.16 -7.58 9.41
CA LEU A 105 -6.11 -6.67 8.77
C LEU A 105 -6.03 -6.77 7.23
N LEU A 106 -4.83 -6.74 6.66
CA LEU A 106 -4.66 -6.80 5.20
C LEU A 106 -5.11 -8.13 4.62
N ARG A 107 -4.86 -9.25 5.31
CA ARG A 107 -5.40 -10.56 4.89
C ARG A 107 -6.91 -10.57 4.91
N TRP A 108 -7.51 -10.08 5.99
CA TRP A 108 -8.96 -9.98 6.09
C TRP A 108 -9.55 -9.10 4.97
N LEU A 109 -8.90 -7.98 4.63
CA LEU A 109 -9.31 -7.10 3.53
C LEU A 109 -9.21 -7.78 2.16
N VAL A 110 -8.22 -8.64 1.94
CA VAL A 110 -8.09 -9.43 0.71
C VAL A 110 -9.25 -10.42 0.60
N ASP A 111 -9.57 -11.12 1.69
CA ASP A 111 -10.63 -12.14 1.72
C ASP A 111 -12.04 -11.53 1.69
N ASN A 112 -12.20 -10.27 2.12
CA ASN A 112 -13.49 -9.58 2.27
C ASN A 112 -13.56 -8.27 1.47
N ALA A 113 -12.87 -8.19 0.34
CA ALA A 113 -12.70 -6.97 -0.45
C ALA A 113 -14.04 -6.28 -0.77
N ASP A 114 -15.06 -7.04 -1.19
CA ASP A 114 -16.38 -6.49 -1.52
C ASP A 114 -17.10 -5.93 -0.28
N ALA A 115 -17.07 -6.65 0.84
CA ALA A 115 -17.71 -6.21 2.09
C ALA A 115 -17.04 -4.97 2.68
N ALA A 116 -15.72 -4.85 2.50
CA ALA A 116 -14.93 -3.71 2.94
C ALA A 116 -14.92 -2.53 1.93
N GLY A 117 -15.65 -2.65 0.81
CA GLY A 117 -15.73 -1.60 -0.21
C GLY A 117 -14.40 -1.31 -0.91
N ILE A 118 -13.53 -2.33 -1.01
CA ILE A 118 -12.21 -2.20 -1.64
C ILE A 118 -12.38 -2.16 -3.16
N PRO A 119 -11.91 -1.10 -3.85
CA PRO A 119 -11.99 -1.03 -5.30
C PRO A 119 -11.06 -2.06 -5.94
N ARG A 120 -11.35 -2.40 -7.20
CA ARG A 120 -10.45 -3.23 -8.01
C ARG A 120 -9.05 -2.61 -8.05
N GLY A 121 -8.04 -3.41 -7.76
CA GLY A 121 -6.66 -2.96 -7.64
C GLY A 121 -5.75 -4.06 -7.14
N LEU A 122 -4.67 -3.66 -6.46
CA LEU A 122 -3.67 -4.60 -5.97
C LEU A 122 -4.25 -5.62 -4.97
N LEU A 123 -5.05 -5.18 -4.01
CA LEU A 123 -5.61 -6.09 -3.00
C LEU A 123 -6.53 -7.15 -3.59
N THR A 124 -7.41 -6.78 -4.51
CA THR A 124 -8.28 -7.75 -5.20
C THR A 124 -7.47 -8.69 -6.10
N GLY A 125 -6.32 -8.25 -6.63
CA GLY A 125 -5.35 -9.13 -7.29
C GLY A 125 -4.74 -10.18 -6.38
N PHE A 126 -4.54 -9.87 -5.09
CA PHE A 126 -4.05 -10.83 -4.10
C PHE A 126 -5.11 -11.85 -3.66
N ALA A 127 -6.40 -11.61 -3.94
CA ALA A 127 -7.49 -12.52 -3.59
C ALA A 127 -7.52 -13.78 -4.50
N ASP A 128 -7.00 -13.70 -5.74
CA ASP A 128 -6.78 -14.90 -6.57
C ASP A 128 -5.37 -15.47 -6.28
N PRO A 129 -5.24 -16.67 -5.70
CA PRO A 129 -3.94 -17.26 -5.35
C PRO A 129 -2.98 -17.38 -6.54
N ARG A 130 -3.50 -17.53 -7.76
CA ARG A 130 -2.68 -17.61 -8.99
C ARG A 130 -2.08 -16.26 -9.34
N LEU A 131 -2.89 -15.19 -9.27
CA LEU A 131 -2.42 -13.83 -9.51
C LEU A 131 -1.49 -13.36 -8.38
N ALA A 132 -1.81 -13.71 -7.14
CA ALA A 132 -1.00 -13.42 -5.96
C ALA A 132 0.44 -13.92 -6.13
N ARG A 133 0.64 -15.13 -6.65
CA ARG A 133 2.00 -15.67 -6.93
C ARG A 133 2.79 -14.78 -7.88
N THR A 134 2.19 -14.41 -9.02
CA THR A 134 2.85 -13.52 -9.99
C THR A 134 3.09 -12.13 -9.39
N LEU A 135 2.12 -11.55 -8.68
CA LEU A 135 2.28 -10.26 -8.02
C LEU A 135 3.42 -10.28 -7.00
N VAL A 136 3.52 -11.30 -6.15
CA VAL A 136 4.63 -11.46 -5.21
C VAL A 136 5.97 -11.53 -5.95
N ALA A 137 6.05 -12.28 -7.05
CA ALA A 137 7.28 -12.40 -7.83
C ALA A 137 7.69 -11.08 -8.50
N LEU A 138 6.73 -10.31 -9.04
CA LEU A 138 6.97 -8.98 -9.61
C LEU A 138 7.47 -7.98 -8.55
N HIS A 139 6.94 -8.05 -7.32
CA HIS A 139 7.40 -7.19 -6.23
C HIS A 139 8.78 -7.55 -5.73
N ARG A 140 9.07 -8.85 -5.62
CA ARG A 140 10.36 -9.35 -5.12
C ARG A 140 11.50 -8.98 -6.05
N ASP A 141 11.34 -9.28 -7.34
CA ASP A 141 12.42 -9.16 -8.34
C ASP A 141 11.97 -8.30 -9.52
N PRO A 142 11.70 -7.00 -9.32
CA PRO A 142 11.15 -6.13 -10.35
C PRO A 142 12.13 -5.93 -11.51
N GLY A 143 13.44 -6.08 -11.30
CA GLY A 143 14.48 -5.89 -12.33
C GLY A 143 14.60 -7.02 -13.35
N GLU A 144 13.96 -8.16 -13.11
CA GLU A 144 14.00 -9.32 -14.00
C GLU A 144 13.36 -9.06 -15.38
N SER A 145 13.70 -9.91 -16.35
CA SER A 145 13.14 -9.90 -17.70
C SER A 145 11.73 -10.49 -17.71
N TRP A 146 10.77 -9.72 -17.21
CA TRP A 146 9.36 -10.11 -17.16
C TRP A 146 8.67 -9.92 -18.50
N THR A 147 8.42 -11.04 -19.19
CA THR A 147 7.52 -11.09 -20.35
C THR A 147 6.12 -11.54 -19.90
N LEU A 148 5.10 -11.31 -20.74
CA LEU A 148 3.74 -11.76 -20.44
C LEU A 148 3.67 -13.30 -20.31
N GLU A 149 4.48 -14.03 -21.09
CA GLU A 149 4.62 -15.48 -21.03
C GLU A 149 5.15 -15.92 -19.66
N ARG A 150 6.22 -15.27 -19.17
CA ARG A 150 6.82 -15.58 -17.87
C ARG A 150 5.83 -15.28 -16.73
N MET A 151 5.13 -14.14 -16.80
CA MET A 151 4.11 -13.77 -15.81
C MET A 151 2.95 -14.76 -15.77
N ALA A 152 2.46 -15.21 -16.93
CA ALA A 152 1.39 -16.19 -17.04
C ALA A 152 1.84 -17.58 -16.57
N SER A 153 3.08 -17.96 -16.87
CA SER A 153 3.70 -19.19 -16.37
C SER A 153 3.77 -19.21 -14.84
N GLU A 154 4.13 -18.09 -14.22
CA GLU A 154 4.16 -17.97 -12.75
C GLU A 154 2.76 -18.16 -12.13
N ALA A 155 1.72 -17.68 -12.82
CA ALA A 155 0.33 -17.87 -12.43
C ALA A 155 -0.21 -19.28 -12.74
N GLY A 156 0.50 -20.11 -13.50
CA GLY A 156 0.00 -21.39 -14.01
C GLY A 156 -1.15 -21.24 -15.01
N MET A 157 -1.13 -20.19 -15.83
CA MET A 157 -2.20 -19.83 -16.76
C MET A 157 -1.67 -19.66 -18.18
N SER A 158 -2.56 -19.76 -19.18
CA SER A 158 -2.24 -19.33 -20.54
C SER A 158 -2.10 -17.80 -20.60
N ARG A 159 -1.36 -17.28 -21.61
CA ARG A 159 -1.12 -15.83 -21.77
C ARG A 159 -2.42 -15.01 -21.80
N SER A 160 -3.42 -15.46 -22.56
CA SER A 160 -4.70 -14.77 -22.71
C SER A 160 -5.54 -14.83 -21.45
N ALA A 161 -5.63 -16.00 -20.81
CA ALA A 161 -6.37 -16.17 -19.57
C ALA A 161 -5.76 -15.33 -18.44
N PHE A 162 -4.43 -15.31 -18.33
CA PHE A 162 -3.72 -14.47 -17.36
C PHE A 162 -3.97 -12.98 -17.61
N ALA A 163 -3.79 -12.51 -18.85
CA ALA A 163 -3.95 -11.10 -19.16
C ALA A 163 -5.37 -10.58 -18.89
N ASN A 164 -6.40 -11.42 -19.11
CA ASN A 164 -7.78 -11.08 -18.81
C ASN A 164 -8.03 -11.09 -17.30
N ALA A 165 -7.69 -12.19 -16.61
CA ALA A 165 -7.88 -12.30 -15.16
C ALA A 165 -7.15 -11.18 -14.39
N PHE A 166 -5.91 -10.87 -14.78
CA PHE A 166 -5.13 -9.80 -14.18
C PHE A 166 -5.81 -8.44 -14.37
N ARG A 167 -6.32 -8.14 -15.58
CA ARG A 167 -7.03 -6.88 -15.84
C ARG A 167 -8.35 -6.79 -15.08
N ASP A 168 -9.08 -7.90 -15.00
CA ASP A 168 -10.37 -7.95 -14.31
C ASP A 168 -10.20 -7.74 -12.81
N ALA A 169 -9.17 -8.33 -12.21
CA ALA A 169 -8.88 -8.23 -10.79
C ALA A 169 -8.15 -6.92 -10.42
N VAL A 170 -7.12 -6.52 -11.18
CA VAL A 170 -6.20 -5.41 -10.83
C VAL A 170 -6.58 -4.10 -11.52
N GLY A 171 -7.40 -4.13 -12.56
CA GLY A 171 -7.86 -2.94 -13.30
C GLY A 171 -6.91 -2.41 -14.36
N GLN A 172 -5.73 -3.03 -14.56
CA GLN A 172 -4.75 -2.62 -15.56
C GLN A 172 -4.00 -3.80 -16.18
N THR A 173 -3.17 -3.56 -17.20
CA THR A 173 -2.37 -4.65 -17.81
C THR A 173 -1.21 -5.08 -16.88
N PRO A 174 -0.74 -6.33 -16.97
CA PRO A 174 0.44 -6.77 -16.23
C PRO A 174 1.71 -5.94 -16.50
N ALA A 175 1.89 -5.48 -17.74
CA ALA A 175 3.04 -4.66 -18.14
C ALA A 175 2.95 -3.24 -17.55
N ASP A 176 1.77 -2.62 -17.57
CA ASP A 176 1.56 -1.30 -16.98
C ASP A 176 1.72 -1.33 -15.46
N TYR A 177 1.25 -2.40 -14.83
CA TYR A 177 1.43 -2.65 -13.41
C TYR A 177 2.92 -2.70 -13.03
N LEU A 178 3.71 -3.52 -13.73
CA LEU A 178 5.14 -3.62 -13.46
C LEU A 178 5.87 -2.29 -13.73
N ALA A 179 5.47 -1.56 -14.76
CA ALA A 179 6.04 -0.25 -15.07
C ALA A 179 5.77 0.77 -13.93
N ASP A 180 4.55 0.81 -13.40
CA ASP A 180 4.21 1.65 -12.24
C ASP A 180 4.98 1.23 -11.00
N TRP A 181 5.08 -0.07 -10.72
CA TRP A 181 5.84 -0.56 -9.58
C TRP A 181 7.33 -0.18 -9.67
N ARG A 182 7.96 -0.42 -10.82
CA ARG A 182 9.35 -0.01 -11.09
C ARG A 182 9.51 1.51 -10.92
N LEU A 183 8.52 2.31 -11.32
CA LEU A 183 8.59 3.75 -11.20
C LEU A 183 8.52 4.23 -9.75
N THR A 184 7.68 3.61 -8.91
CA THR A 184 7.63 3.85 -7.47
C THR A 184 8.98 3.54 -6.82
N LEU A 185 9.60 2.40 -7.17
CA LEU A 185 10.94 2.05 -6.70
C LEU A 185 12.01 3.02 -7.21
N ALA A 186 11.92 3.46 -8.47
CA ALA A 186 12.84 4.44 -9.03
C ALA A 186 12.77 5.77 -8.25
N GLN A 187 11.57 6.26 -7.94
CA GLN A 187 11.38 7.47 -7.14
C GLN A 187 11.98 7.34 -5.75
N SER A 188 11.81 6.18 -5.10
CA SER A 188 12.40 5.94 -3.78
C SER A 188 13.93 5.98 -3.85
N ARG A 189 14.51 5.18 -4.75
CA ARG A 189 15.96 5.08 -4.95
C ARG A 189 16.64 6.40 -5.35
N LEU A 190 15.96 7.20 -6.17
CA LEU A 190 16.46 8.52 -6.57
C LEU A 190 16.47 9.51 -5.39
N ARG A 191 15.48 9.43 -4.49
CA ARG A 191 15.48 10.23 -3.24
C ARG A 191 16.64 9.83 -2.33
N ASP A 192 16.98 8.56 -2.29
CA ASP A 192 18.14 8.02 -1.57
C ASP A 192 19.49 8.40 -2.21
N GLY A 193 19.48 9.18 -3.30
CA GLY A 193 20.68 9.71 -3.95
C GLY A 193 21.31 8.79 -5.00
N GLN A 194 20.67 7.68 -5.36
CA GLN A 194 21.18 6.79 -6.41
C GLN A 194 21.15 7.48 -7.79
N SER A 195 22.12 7.15 -8.66
CA SER A 195 22.18 7.72 -10.01
C SER A 195 21.11 7.12 -10.93
N VAL A 196 20.62 7.90 -11.90
CA VAL A 196 19.60 7.43 -12.87
C VAL A 196 20.07 6.19 -13.63
N SER A 197 21.38 6.06 -13.92
CA SER A 197 21.94 4.89 -14.59
C SER A 197 21.83 3.65 -13.70
N LEU A 198 22.30 3.75 -12.46
CA LEU A 198 22.23 2.63 -11.51
C LEU A 198 20.78 2.18 -11.28
N VAL A 199 19.86 3.13 -11.12
CA VAL A 199 18.44 2.83 -10.94
C VAL A 199 17.83 2.17 -12.17
N ALA A 200 18.23 2.58 -13.38
CA ALA A 200 17.78 1.94 -14.61
C ALA A 200 18.22 0.48 -14.68
N ASP A 201 19.50 0.21 -14.38
CA ASP A 201 20.07 -1.13 -14.42
C ASP A 201 19.41 -2.05 -13.38
N LEU A 202 19.26 -1.59 -12.13
CA LEU A 202 18.63 -2.34 -11.04
C LEU A 202 17.15 -2.68 -11.32
N LEU A 203 16.45 -1.87 -12.11
CA LEU A 203 15.04 -2.05 -12.43
C LEU A 203 14.80 -2.68 -13.81
N GLY A 204 15.85 -3.21 -14.45
CA GLY A 204 15.73 -3.97 -15.69
C GLY A 204 15.45 -3.11 -16.92
N TYR A 205 15.84 -1.82 -16.90
CA TYR A 205 15.81 -0.96 -18.08
C TYR A 205 17.13 -1.04 -18.83
N ALA A 206 17.07 -1.04 -20.17
CA ALA A 206 18.26 -1.17 -21.00
C ALA A 206 19.28 -0.03 -20.84
N ASN A 207 18.85 1.15 -20.36
CA ASN A 207 19.71 2.30 -20.07
C ASN A 207 18.93 3.41 -19.33
N ALA A 208 19.68 4.40 -18.83
CA ALA A 208 19.13 5.61 -18.20
C ALA A 208 18.10 6.35 -19.07
N SER A 209 18.27 6.35 -20.40
CA SER A 209 17.34 7.02 -21.33
C SER A 209 15.99 6.30 -21.39
N ALA A 210 15.98 4.96 -21.34
CA ALA A 210 14.75 4.17 -21.29
C ALA A 210 13.94 4.48 -20.02
N LEU A 211 14.60 4.47 -18.85
CA LEU A 211 13.97 4.88 -17.59
C LEU A 211 13.46 6.33 -17.67
N SER A 212 14.27 7.25 -18.17
CA SER A 212 13.91 8.67 -18.26
C SER A 212 12.69 8.93 -19.16
N ARG A 213 12.54 8.19 -20.26
CA ARG A 213 11.35 8.27 -21.13
C ARG A 213 10.10 7.81 -20.41
N LEU A 214 10.15 6.64 -19.75
CA LEU A 214 9.01 6.14 -18.98
C LEU A 214 8.66 7.11 -17.84
N PHE A 215 9.66 7.60 -17.12
CA PHE A 215 9.48 8.56 -16.03
C PHE A 215 8.78 9.82 -16.54
N ARG A 216 9.21 10.37 -17.68
CA ARG A 216 8.56 11.55 -18.28
C ARG A 216 7.13 11.26 -18.73
N GLN A 217 6.88 10.09 -19.30
CA GLN A 217 5.54 9.68 -19.72
C GLN A 217 4.56 9.56 -18.55
N ARG A 218 5.00 8.98 -17.42
CA ARG A 218 4.14 8.66 -16.27
C ARG A 218 4.08 9.79 -15.23
N VAL A 219 5.16 10.54 -15.06
CA VAL A 219 5.29 11.60 -14.04
C VAL A 219 5.18 12.99 -14.63
N GLY A 220 5.35 13.15 -15.96
CA GLY A 220 5.29 14.44 -16.65
C GLY A 220 6.62 15.19 -16.72
N GLN A 221 7.65 14.74 -16.00
CA GLN A 221 8.97 15.40 -15.95
C GLN A 221 10.10 14.36 -15.93
N SER A 222 11.33 14.78 -16.21
CA SER A 222 12.50 13.89 -16.12
C SER A 222 12.87 13.56 -14.67
N PRO A 223 13.62 12.46 -14.41
CA PRO A 223 14.05 12.10 -13.06
C PRO A 223 14.79 13.23 -12.32
N ARG A 224 15.64 13.98 -13.03
CA ARG A 224 16.40 15.11 -12.46
C ARG A 224 15.50 16.29 -12.09
N GLU A 225 14.58 16.66 -12.97
CA GLU A 225 13.61 17.74 -12.71
C GLU A 225 12.70 17.38 -11.53
N TRP A 226 12.29 16.11 -11.45
CA TRP A 226 11.52 15.57 -10.32
C TRP A 226 12.28 15.66 -9.00
N LEU A 227 13.53 15.20 -8.96
CA LEU A 227 14.31 15.23 -7.73
C LEU A 227 14.58 16.66 -7.25
N ARG A 228 14.81 17.61 -8.16
CA ARG A 228 14.94 19.03 -7.81
C ARG A 228 13.67 19.56 -7.15
N GLN A 229 12.51 19.34 -7.77
CA GLN A 229 11.23 19.79 -7.22
C GLN A 229 10.91 19.18 -5.86
N GLN A 230 11.29 17.92 -5.61
CA GLN A 230 11.10 17.29 -4.30
C GLN A 230 11.96 17.93 -3.22
N ARG A 231 13.21 18.32 -3.55
CA ARG A 231 14.09 19.05 -2.63
C ARG A 231 13.55 20.43 -2.31
N ASP A 232 13.04 21.15 -3.31
CA ASP A 232 12.46 22.49 -3.15
C ASP A 232 11.19 22.47 -2.29
N ARG A 233 10.47 21.36 -2.22
CA ARG A 233 9.27 21.18 -1.36
C ARG A 233 9.60 20.77 0.08
N ALA A 234 10.79 20.22 0.30
CA ALA A 234 11.24 19.77 1.61
C ALA A 234 12.05 20.84 2.36
N ALA A 235 12.48 21.90 1.66
CA ALA A 235 13.14 23.09 2.19
C ALA A 235 12.11 24.15 2.59
#